data_AF-A0AA36IJ73-F1
#
_entry.id   AF-A0AA36IJ73-F1
#
_cell.length_a   1.000
_cell.length_b   1.000
_cell.length_c   1.000
_cell.angle_alpha   90.00
_cell.angle_beta   90.00
_cell.angle_gamma   90.00
#
_symmetry.space_group_name_H-M   'P 1'
#
loop_
_entity.id
_entity.type
_entity.pdbx_description
1 polymer ?
#
loop_
_entity_poly.entity_id
_entity_poly.type
_entity_poly.pdbx_seq_one_letter_code
_entity_poly.pdbx_strand_id
1 'polypeptide(L)'
;MGKGTGAGVCPADAEVVFFINTFAPEAQWLHQLLPAVAALLSQRLKGVTLAQDAVLLSSSPPVPRLELRFAAERSYRQAKAMAKHDPQAWRWQTSFVEQRVRFVARQPGSVKATIRLLKWWRNQQEWSAPIFQPSDEILELTVIHAAQSKKAADQREAVVHVLDLLSSFQELRVIWTNFYSQGEIWGPLLLQRPLVMDPANPCANLARPEVFQCCELMQHARSTHFFW
;
A
#
# COMPACT_ATOMS: atom_id res chain seq x y z
N MET A 1 6.26 -7.48 11.57
CA MET A 1 7.09 -6.25 11.65
C MET A 1 6.29 -5.11 11.06
N GLY A 2 6.31 -3.90 11.65
CA GLY A 2 5.61 -2.73 11.09
C GLY A 2 6.52 -1.86 10.21
N LYS A 3 5.93 -1.09 9.28
CA LYS A 3 6.66 -0.14 8.41
C LYS A 3 7.28 1.03 9.19
N GLY A 4 6.66 1.40 10.31
CA GLY A 4 7.04 2.57 11.11
C GLY A 4 6.54 3.90 10.53
N THR A 5 5.52 3.88 9.67
CA THR A 5 5.00 5.04 8.91
C THR A 5 3.57 5.43 9.30
N GLY A 6 3.08 4.98 10.46
CA GLY A 6 1.76 5.37 10.96
C GLY A 6 1.70 6.87 11.29
N ALA A 7 0.63 7.53 10.87
CA ALA A 7 0.33 8.91 11.26
C ALA A 7 -0.43 8.86 12.60
N GLY A 8 0.25 9.14 13.72
CA GLY A 8 -0.27 8.93 15.08
C GLY A 8 -1.48 9.77 15.50
N VAL A 9 -2.17 10.45 14.58
CA VAL A 9 -3.29 11.37 14.83
C VAL A 9 -4.64 10.79 14.35
N CYS A 10 -4.63 9.77 13.48
CA CYS A 10 -5.83 9.04 13.07
C CYS A 10 -5.72 7.59 13.54
N PRO A 11 -6.83 6.87 13.80
CA PRO A 11 -6.79 5.43 13.98
C PRO A 11 -6.19 4.84 12.71
N ALA A 12 -4.90 4.48 12.78
CA ALA A 12 -4.23 3.91 11.64
C ALA A 12 -4.69 2.46 11.54
N ASP A 13 -5.46 2.15 10.49
CA ASP A 13 -5.88 0.78 10.24
C ASP A 13 -4.64 -0.13 10.26
N ALA A 14 -4.71 -1.16 11.10
CA ALA A 14 -3.63 -2.11 11.28
C ALA A 14 -3.91 -3.32 10.41
N GLU A 15 -2.93 -3.74 9.62
CA GLU A 15 -2.99 -5.00 8.87
C GLU A 15 -2.09 -6.03 9.54
N VAL A 16 -2.64 -7.21 9.82
CA VAL A 16 -1.87 -8.36 10.31
C VAL A 16 -2.08 -9.52 9.33
N VAL A 17 -0.98 -9.98 8.76
CA VAL A 17 -0.96 -11.11 7.83
C VAL A 17 -0.36 -12.33 8.50
N PHE A 18 -1.13 -13.41 8.57
CA PHE A 18 -0.68 -14.72 9.04
C PHE A 18 -0.19 -15.56 7.87
N PHE A 19 1.07 -15.98 7.94
CA PHE A 19 1.63 -16.92 6.98
C PHE A 19 1.45 -18.34 7.50
N ILE A 20 0.68 -19.14 6.75
CA ILE A 20 0.37 -20.53 7.09
C ILE A 20 1.37 -21.43 6.38
N ASN A 21 2.07 -22.27 7.15
CA ASN A 21 2.96 -23.28 6.60
C ASN A 21 2.13 -24.45 6.03
N THR A 22 1.80 -24.36 4.74
CA THR A 22 1.02 -25.37 4.02
C THR A 22 1.51 -25.53 2.59
N PHE A 23 1.27 -26.71 2.01
CA PHE A 23 1.50 -27.00 0.60
C PHE A 23 0.25 -26.79 -0.27
N ALA A 24 -0.93 -26.64 0.35
CA ALA A 24 -2.18 -26.45 -0.34
C ALA A 24 -2.34 -25.00 -0.82
N PRO A 25 -2.78 -24.76 -2.07
CA PRO A 25 -3.12 -23.42 -2.55
C PRO A 25 -4.20 -22.76 -1.68
N GLU A 26 -4.09 -21.43 -1.49
CA GLU A 26 -5.02 -20.63 -0.69
C GLU A 26 -6.50 -20.86 -1.07
N ALA A 27 -6.79 -21.01 -2.36
CA ALA A 27 -8.15 -21.28 -2.85
C ALA A 27 -8.80 -22.53 -2.21
N GLN A 28 -8.01 -23.53 -1.80
CA GLN A 28 -8.53 -24.76 -1.22
C GLN A 28 -8.97 -24.63 0.24
N TRP A 29 -8.42 -23.67 0.99
CA TRP A 29 -8.63 -23.58 2.43
C TRP A 29 -9.09 -22.21 2.94
N LEU A 30 -8.79 -21.12 2.23
CA LEU A 30 -9.07 -19.75 2.69
C LEU A 30 -10.57 -19.51 2.90
N HIS A 31 -11.41 -20.02 1.99
CA HIS A 31 -12.87 -19.90 2.06
C HIS A 31 -13.49 -20.60 3.30
N GLN A 32 -12.80 -21.59 3.88
CA GLN A 32 -13.24 -22.26 5.11
C GLN A 32 -12.60 -21.61 6.34
N LEU A 33 -11.35 -21.17 6.22
CA LEU A 33 -10.60 -20.57 7.32
C LEU A 33 -11.21 -19.24 7.75
N LEU A 34 -11.52 -18.34 6.81
CA LEU A 34 -11.99 -16.99 7.16
C LEU A 34 -13.29 -17.03 8.00
N PRO A 35 -14.35 -17.78 7.63
CA PRO A 35 -15.53 -17.92 8.48
C PRO A 35 -15.23 -18.55 9.84
N ALA A 36 -14.35 -19.55 9.91
CA ALA A 36 -13.98 -20.19 11.16
C ALA A 36 -13.27 -19.22 12.12
N VAL A 37 -12.32 -18.43 11.60
CA VAL A 37 -11.63 -17.38 12.37
C VAL A 37 -12.60 -16.30 12.81
N ALA A 38 -13.48 -15.82 11.92
CA ALA A 38 -14.48 -14.81 12.26
C ALA A 38 -15.43 -15.29 13.36
N ALA A 39 -15.90 -16.54 13.28
CA ALA A 39 -16.75 -17.15 14.30
C ALA A 39 -16.05 -17.25 15.64
N LEU A 40 -14.79 -17.69 15.68
CA LEU A 40 -13.99 -17.79 16.90
C LEU A 40 -13.78 -16.41 17.54
N LEU A 41 -13.42 -15.40 16.75
CA LEU A 41 -13.21 -14.04 17.26
C LEU A 41 -14.50 -13.42 17.78
N SER A 42 -15.63 -13.68 17.11
CA SER A 42 -16.95 -13.16 17.50
C SER A 42 -17.42 -13.68 18.87
N GLN A 43 -16.87 -14.78 19.36
CA GLN A 43 -17.14 -15.27 20.72
C GLN A 43 -16.54 -14.38 21.81
N ARG A 44 -15.51 -13.58 21.48
CA ARG A 44 -14.73 -12.79 22.44
C ARG A 44 -14.75 -11.30 22.15
N LEU A 45 -14.92 -10.93 20.88
CA LEU A 45 -14.81 -9.56 20.39
C LEU A 45 -16.11 -9.13 19.71
N LYS A 46 -16.45 -7.85 19.87
CA LYS A 46 -17.54 -7.20 19.11
C LYS A 46 -16.97 -6.59 17.83
N GLY A 47 -17.85 -6.34 16.84
CA GLY A 47 -17.47 -5.64 15.60
C GLY A 47 -16.60 -6.46 14.64
N VAL A 48 -16.65 -7.79 14.76
CA VAL A 48 -16.04 -8.71 13.80
C VAL A 48 -16.92 -8.79 12.56
N THR A 49 -16.37 -8.53 11.39
CA THR A 49 -17.05 -8.72 10.10
C THR A 49 -16.17 -9.51 9.14
N LEU A 50 -16.82 -10.25 8.24
CA LEU A 50 -16.14 -11.03 7.21
C LEU A 50 -16.12 -10.23 5.90
N ALA A 51 -14.93 -10.01 5.35
CA ALA A 51 -14.73 -9.52 3.99
C ALA A 51 -14.45 -10.69 3.04
N GLN A 52 -14.27 -10.39 1.75
CA GLN A 52 -14.01 -11.41 0.73
C GLN A 52 -12.72 -12.20 1.00
N ASP A 53 -11.67 -11.51 1.47
CA ASP A 53 -10.31 -12.04 1.63
C ASP A 53 -9.70 -11.76 3.02
N ALA A 54 -10.49 -11.23 3.96
CA ALA A 54 -10.02 -10.81 5.27
C ALA A 54 -11.09 -10.95 6.36
N VAL A 55 -10.65 -10.97 7.62
CA VAL A 55 -11.51 -10.76 8.80
C VAL A 55 -11.24 -9.36 9.33
N LEU A 56 -12.28 -8.54 9.40
CA LEU A 56 -12.21 -7.16 9.86
C LEU A 56 -12.67 -7.07 11.31
N LEU A 57 -11.92 -6.30 12.09
CA LEU A 57 -12.20 -6.01 13.49
C LEU A 57 -12.40 -4.51 13.61
N SER A 58 -13.64 -4.10 13.84
CA SER A 58 -14.01 -2.72 14.10
C SER A 58 -14.25 -2.54 15.60
N SER A 59 -13.58 -1.55 16.17
CA SER A 59 -13.83 -1.11 17.55
C SER A 59 -14.30 0.34 17.51
N SER A 60 -15.00 0.77 18.57
CA SER A 60 -15.31 2.18 18.75
C SER A 60 -14.00 2.99 18.75
N PRO A 61 -13.96 4.16 18.10
CA PRO A 61 -12.82 5.07 18.16
C PRO A 61 -12.41 5.32 19.62
N PRO A 62 -11.11 5.45 19.93
CA PRO A 62 -9.99 5.70 19.03
C PRO A 62 -9.23 4.44 18.56
N VAL A 63 -9.76 3.23 18.80
CA VAL A 63 -9.06 1.99 18.46
C VAL A 63 -9.03 1.79 16.93
N PRO A 64 -7.87 1.48 16.33
CA PRO A 64 -7.76 1.28 14.89
C PRO A 64 -8.57 0.08 14.43
N ARG A 65 -9.09 0.14 13.19
CA ARG A 65 -9.63 -1.05 12.53
C ARG A 65 -8.48 -2.02 12.30
N LEU A 66 -8.68 -3.28 12.66
CA LEU A 66 -7.69 -4.33 12.44
C LEU A 66 -8.18 -5.24 11.33
N GLU A 67 -7.36 -5.41 10.31
CA GLU A 67 -7.60 -6.31 9.19
C GLU A 67 -6.69 -7.53 9.30
N LEU A 68 -7.29 -8.70 9.39
CA LEU A 68 -6.58 -9.97 9.46
C LEU A 68 -6.64 -10.66 8.10
N ARG A 69 -5.48 -10.91 7.51
CA ARG A 69 -5.32 -11.65 6.25
C ARG A 69 -4.50 -12.91 6.47
N PHE A 70 -4.66 -13.86 5.57
CA PHE A 70 -3.96 -15.14 5.62
C PHE A 70 -3.34 -15.43 4.26
N ALA A 71 -2.11 -15.92 4.26
CA ALA A 71 -1.41 -16.32 3.05
C ALA A 71 -0.60 -17.59 3.31
N ALA A 72 -0.31 -18.37 2.26
CA ALA A 72 0.61 -19.51 2.39
C ALA A 72 2.07 -19.01 2.52
N GLU A 73 2.89 -19.61 3.39
CA GLU A 73 4.28 -19.18 3.61
C GLU A 73 5.16 -19.30 2.36
N ARG A 74 4.93 -20.32 1.53
CA ARG A 74 5.66 -20.52 0.25
C ARG A 74 5.15 -19.64 -0.89
N SER A 75 4.19 -18.77 -0.61
CA SER A 75 3.52 -17.96 -1.62
C SER A 75 4.48 -17.00 -2.32
N TYR A 76 5.46 -16.36 -1.65
CA TYR A 76 6.31 -15.38 -2.34
C TYR A 76 7.07 -15.95 -3.56
N ARG A 77 7.75 -17.10 -3.43
CA ARG A 77 8.50 -17.69 -4.55
C ARG A 77 7.57 -18.18 -5.67
N GLN A 78 6.44 -18.80 -5.30
CA GLN A 78 5.46 -19.29 -6.26
C GLN A 78 4.71 -18.15 -6.93
N ALA A 79 4.21 -17.19 -6.17
CA ALA A 79 3.63 -15.93 -6.65
C ALA A 79 4.58 -15.23 -7.60
N LYS A 80 5.86 -15.08 -7.25
CA LYS A 80 6.86 -14.45 -8.13
C LYS A 80 7.04 -15.23 -9.44
N ALA A 81 7.04 -16.57 -9.39
CA ALA A 81 7.15 -17.40 -10.59
C ALA A 81 5.87 -17.35 -11.45
N MET A 82 4.70 -17.34 -10.83
CA MET A 82 3.40 -17.40 -11.50
C MET A 82 2.95 -16.03 -12.02
N ALA A 83 3.24 -14.94 -11.31
CA ALA A 83 2.80 -13.59 -11.65
C ALA A 83 3.19 -13.19 -13.09
N LYS A 84 4.34 -13.65 -13.58
CA LYS A 84 4.80 -13.44 -14.96
C LYS A 84 3.83 -13.94 -16.03
N HIS A 85 3.02 -14.95 -15.70
CA HIS A 85 2.12 -15.64 -16.62
C HIS A 85 0.66 -15.58 -16.18
N ASP A 86 0.35 -14.81 -15.12
CA ASP A 86 -0.96 -14.79 -14.48
C ASP A 86 -1.64 -13.44 -14.70
N PRO A 87 -2.69 -13.37 -15.54
CA PRO A 87 -3.50 -12.16 -15.72
C PRO A 87 -4.14 -11.67 -14.42
N GLN A 88 -4.25 -12.53 -13.41
CA GLN A 88 -4.80 -12.22 -12.09
C GLN A 88 -3.71 -12.10 -11.02
N ALA A 89 -2.51 -11.63 -11.38
CA ALA A 89 -1.39 -11.49 -10.45
C ALA A 89 -1.69 -10.67 -9.17
N TRP A 90 -2.78 -9.90 -9.15
CA TRP A 90 -3.31 -9.21 -7.97
C TRP A 90 -3.69 -10.17 -6.84
N ARG A 91 -4.10 -11.43 -7.12
CA ARG A 91 -4.48 -12.41 -6.08
C ARG A 91 -3.33 -12.77 -5.15
N TRP A 92 -2.10 -12.52 -5.60
CA TRP A 92 -0.89 -12.78 -4.84
C TRP A 92 -0.44 -11.59 -4.00
N GLN A 93 -1.18 -10.48 -3.96
CA GLN A 93 -0.75 -9.26 -3.25
C GLN A 93 -0.38 -9.56 -1.79
N THR A 94 -1.19 -10.32 -1.06
CA THR A 94 -0.93 -10.69 0.34
C THR A 94 0.41 -11.42 0.52
N SER A 95 0.82 -12.21 -0.48
CA SER A 95 2.10 -12.94 -0.50
C SER A 95 3.33 -12.04 -0.53
N PHE A 96 3.19 -10.79 -0.98
CA PHE A 96 4.27 -9.80 -1.10
C PHE A 96 4.34 -8.81 0.07
N VAL A 97 3.47 -8.93 1.08
CA VAL A 97 3.38 -7.94 2.17
C VAL A 97 4.69 -7.82 2.94
N GLU A 98 5.40 -8.92 3.17
CA GLU A 98 6.65 -8.91 3.93
C GLU A 98 7.72 -8.07 3.21
N GLN A 99 7.85 -8.26 1.89
CA GLN A 99 8.81 -7.54 1.07
C GLN A 99 8.42 -6.06 0.95
N ARG A 100 7.13 -5.73 0.79
CA ARG A 100 6.63 -4.35 0.82
C ARG A 100 6.93 -3.66 2.15
N VAL A 101 6.63 -4.33 3.27
CA VAL A 101 6.92 -3.81 4.61
C VAL A 101 8.42 -3.58 4.77
N ARG A 102 9.25 -4.55 4.37
CA ARG A 102 10.72 -4.44 4.43
C ARG A 102 11.25 -3.31 3.56
N PHE A 103 10.66 -3.07 2.39
CA PHE A 103 11.03 -1.97 1.50
C PHE A 103 10.89 -0.61 2.17
N VAL A 104 9.73 -0.37 2.80
CA VAL A 104 9.44 0.89 3.51
C VAL A 104 10.19 0.98 4.84
N ALA A 105 10.28 -0.12 5.58
CA ALA A 105 10.95 -0.17 6.89
C ALA A 105 12.45 0.13 6.81
N ARG A 106 13.09 -0.07 5.65
CA ARG A 106 14.52 0.24 5.44
C ARG A 106 14.82 1.70 5.12
N GLN A 107 13.79 2.51 4.87
CA GLN A 107 14.00 3.90 4.49
C GLN A 107 14.56 4.73 5.66
N PRO A 108 15.38 5.77 5.38
CA PRO A 108 15.90 6.66 6.40
C PRO A 108 14.80 7.30 7.26
N GLY A 109 15.15 7.68 8.50
CA GLY A 109 14.21 8.31 9.43
C GLY A 109 13.58 9.59 8.89
N SER A 110 14.35 10.41 8.17
CA SER A 110 13.85 11.63 7.49
C SER A 110 12.80 11.31 6.42
N VAL A 111 13.04 10.30 5.58
CA VAL A 111 12.06 9.85 4.58
C VAL A 111 10.77 9.38 5.24
N LYS A 112 10.88 8.61 6.34
CA LYS A 112 9.68 8.20 7.12
C LYS A 112 8.97 9.38 7.77
N ALA A 113 9.69 10.40 8.21
CA ALA A 113 9.09 11.63 8.70
C ALA A 113 8.30 12.33 7.59
N THR A 114 8.84 12.41 6.38
CA THR A 114 8.13 12.96 5.20
C THR A 114 6.88 12.14 4.91
N ILE A 115 6.96 10.81 4.93
CA ILE A 115 5.79 9.93 4.74
C ILE A 115 4.68 10.27 5.75
N ARG A 116 5.00 10.39 7.03
CA ARG A 116 4.01 10.71 8.07
C ARG A 116 3.38 12.08 7.87
N LEU A 117 4.19 13.09 7.50
CA LEU A 117 3.69 14.43 7.19
C LEU A 117 2.73 14.44 6.00
N LEU A 118 3.05 13.73 4.92
CA LEU A 118 2.18 13.66 3.75
C LEU A 118 0.90 12.86 4.02
N LYS A 119 0.96 11.80 4.84
CA LYS A 119 -0.26 11.10 5.30
C LYS A 119 -1.14 11.99 6.16
N TRP A 120 -0.54 12.76 7.07
CA TRP A 120 -1.27 13.75 7.86
C TRP A 120 -1.93 14.79 6.96
N TRP A 121 -1.18 15.37 6.02
CA TRP A 121 -1.68 16.34 5.05
C TRP A 121 -2.86 15.81 4.25
N ARG A 122 -2.75 14.59 3.69
CA ARG A 122 -3.86 13.93 2.99
C ARG A 122 -5.11 13.85 3.88
N ASN A 123 -4.94 13.51 5.15
CA ASN A 123 -6.06 13.38 6.08
C ASN A 123 -6.67 14.74 6.47
N GLN A 124 -6.01 15.86 6.18
CA GLN A 124 -6.58 17.21 6.36
C GLN A 124 -7.40 17.68 5.15
N GLN A 125 -7.33 16.97 4.02
CA GLN A 125 -8.06 17.36 2.82
C GLN A 125 -9.47 16.80 2.82
N GLU A 126 -10.39 17.53 2.21
CA GLU A 126 -11.73 17.03 1.89
C GLU A 126 -11.67 16.25 0.57
N TRP A 127 -12.05 14.98 0.63
CA TRP A 127 -12.12 14.08 -0.53
C TRP A 127 -13.59 13.81 -0.84
N SER A 128 -13.99 13.90 -2.11
CA SER A 128 -15.39 13.64 -2.46
C SER A 128 -15.78 12.17 -2.31
N ALA A 129 -14.82 11.25 -2.47
CA ALA A 129 -14.99 9.82 -2.28
C ALA A 129 -13.65 9.11 -2.02
N PRO A 130 -13.66 7.90 -1.42
CA PRO A 130 -12.44 7.13 -1.16
C PRO A 130 -11.55 6.88 -2.38
N ILE A 131 -12.12 6.78 -3.58
CA ILE A 131 -11.37 6.56 -4.83
C ILE A 131 -10.47 7.75 -5.23
N PHE A 132 -10.75 8.95 -4.72
CA PHE A 132 -9.95 10.15 -4.96
C PHE A 132 -8.85 10.38 -3.92
N GLN A 133 -8.94 9.68 -2.79
CA GLN A 133 -7.96 9.77 -1.71
C GLN A 133 -6.79 8.80 -1.98
N PRO A 134 -5.52 9.26 -2.01
CA PRO A 134 -4.40 8.36 -2.24
C PRO A 134 -4.21 7.40 -1.05
N SER A 135 -3.97 6.14 -1.36
CA SER A 135 -3.66 5.13 -0.34
C SER A 135 -2.34 5.44 0.38
N ASP A 136 -2.15 4.82 1.55
CA ASP A 136 -0.88 4.88 2.27
C ASP A 136 0.30 4.42 1.41
N GLU A 137 0.10 3.40 0.56
CA GLU A 137 1.15 2.88 -0.32
C GLU A 137 1.52 3.88 -1.41
N ILE A 138 0.55 4.58 -2.01
CA ILE A 138 0.82 5.63 -3.01
C ILE A 138 1.70 6.73 -2.40
N LEU A 139 1.33 7.25 -1.22
CA LEU A 139 2.11 8.29 -0.57
C LEU A 139 3.50 7.79 -0.12
N GLU A 140 3.58 6.59 0.46
CA GLU A 140 4.84 5.97 0.86
C GLU A 140 5.81 5.87 -0.33
N LEU A 141 5.34 5.36 -1.46
CA LEU A 141 6.16 5.12 -2.64
C LEU A 141 6.51 6.41 -3.39
N THR A 142 5.60 7.37 -3.50
CA THR A 142 5.91 8.67 -4.09
C THR A 142 6.96 9.42 -3.27
N VAL A 143 6.88 9.38 -1.93
CA VAL A 143 7.89 10.00 -1.06
C VAL A 143 9.26 9.31 -1.20
N ILE A 144 9.29 7.98 -1.24
CA ILE A 144 10.53 7.23 -1.45
C ILE A 144 11.14 7.56 -2.82
N HIS A 145 10.32 7.62 -3.87
CA HIS A 145 10.77 8.00 -5.21
C HIS A 145 11.35 9.42 -5.24
N ALA A 146 10.67 10.38 -4.59
CA ALA A 146 11.13 11.76 -4.47
C ALA A 146 12.51 11.85 -3.79
N ALA A 147 12.71 11.11 -2.69
CA ALA A 147 13.97 11.07 -1.97
C ALA A 147 15.11 10.39 -2.76
N GLN A 148 14.77 9.46 -3.66
CA GLN A 148 15.73 8.80 -4.54
C GLN A 148 16.10 9.64 -5.77
N SER A 149 15.16 10.46 -6.27
CA SER A 149 15.39 11.32 -7.44
C SER A 149 16.19 12.57 -7.10
N LYS A 150 15.99 13.14 -5.90
CA LYS A 150 16.70 14.33 -5.43
C LYS A 150 16.93 14.25 -3.93
N LYS A 151 18.18 14.47 -3.50
CA LYS A 151 18.50 14.65 -2.09
C LYS A 151 18.08 16.04 -1.64
N ALA A 152 17.05 16.12 -0.81
CA ALA A 152 16.63 17.36 -0.18
C ALA A 152 17.61 17.79 0.93
N ALA A 153 17.83 19.10 1.07
CA ALA A 153 18.66 19.68 2.12
C ALA A 153 17.97 19.59 3.49
N ASP A 154 16.65 19.77 3.51
CA ASP A 154 15.84 19.73 4.72
C ASP A 154 14.45 19.10 4.49
N GLN A 155 13.65 19.04 5.55
CA GLN A 155 12.31 18.47 5.55
C GLN A 155 11.32 19.29 4.71
N ARG A 156 11.51 20.62 4.63
CA ARG A 156 10.64 21.52 3.86
C ARG A 156 10.83 21.28 2.37
N GLU A 157 12.08 21.26 1.91
CA GLU A 157 12.40 20.97 0.51
C GLU A 157 11.92 19.56 0.12
N ALA A 158 12.05 18.57 1.03
CA ALA A 158 11.55 17.23 0.78
C ALA A 158 10.02 17.19 0.56
N VAL A 159 9.25 17.93 1.37
CA VAL A 159 7.78 18.01 1.22
C VAL A 159 7.39 18.75 -0.04
N VAL A 160 8.04 19.88 -0.36
CA VAL A 160 7.78 20.64 -1.59
C VAL A 160 8.01 19.76 -2.82
N HIS A 161 9.16 19.07 -2.88
CA HIS A 161 9.47 18.17 -4.01
C HIS A 161 8.44 17.04 -4.16
N VAL A 162 7.92 16.51 -3.06
CA VAL A 162 6.85 15.51 -3.11
C VAL A 162 5.54 16.12 -3.62
N LEU A 163 5.13 17.29 -3.12
CA LEU A 163 3.92 17.97 -3.59
C LEU A 163 4.01 18.34 -5.07
N ASP A 164 5.18 18.74 -5.56
CA ASP A 164 5.43 18.98 -6.98
C ASP A 164 5.19 17.72 -7.82
N LEU A 165 5.68 16.56 -7.39
CA LEU A 165 5.38 15.28 -8.04
C LEU A 165 3.89 14.92 -7.97
N LEU A 166 3.24 15.15 -6.84
CA LEU A 166 1.79 14.90 -6.66
C LEU A 166 0.95 15.86 -7.52
N SER A 167 1.40 17.09 -7.78
CA SER A 167 0.72 18.09 -8.60
C SER A 167 0.62 17.68 -10.08
N SER A 168 1.52 16.80 -10.52
CA SER A 168 1.63 16.27 -11.87
C SER A 168 1.54 14.75 -11.87
N PHE A 169 0.78 14.19 -10.92
CA PHE A 169 0.75 12.75 -10.65
C PHE A 169 0.36 11.91 -11.88
N GLN A 170 -0.50 12.42 -12.77
CA GLN A 170 -0.89 11.76 -14.02
C GLN A 170 0.32 11.32 -14.88
N GLU A 171 1.41 12.09 -14.85
CA GLU A 171 2.64 11.85 -15.62
C GLU A 171 3.66 10.99 -14.85
N LEU A 172 3.39 10.71 -13.58
CA LEU A 172 4.32 10.00 -12.71
C LEU A 172 4.57 8.58 -13.21
N ARG A 173 5.85 8.22 -13.29
CA ARG A 173 6.31 6.89 -13.68
C ARG A 173 7.40 6.40 -12.76
N VAL A 174 7.05 5.45 -11.89
CA VAL A 174 7.95 4.86 -10.90
C VAL A 174 8.02 3.35 -11.06
N ILE A 175 9.25 2.86 -11.17
CA ILE A 175 9.60 1.45 -11.27
C ILE A 175 10.74 1.20 -10.27
N TRP A 176 10.64 0.09 -9.54
CA TRP A 176 11.70 -0.41 -8.67
C TRP A 176 12.28 -1.71 -9.23
N THR A 177 13.51 -2.02 -8.82
CA THR A 177 14.20 -3.26 -9.21
C THR A 177 14.85 -3.95 -8.00
N ASN A 178 14.32 -3.70 -6.80
CA ASN A 178 14.87 -4.23 -5.55
C ASN A 178 14.57 -5.72 -5.33
N PHE A 179 13.36 -6.16 -5.69
CA PHE A 179 12.90 -7.54 -5.48
C PHE A 179 12.65 -8.30 -6.78
N TYR A 180 12.74 -7.62 -7.92
CA TYR A 180 12.60 -8.18 -9.26
C TYR A 180 13.42 -7.36 -10.27
N SER A 181 13.77 -7.94 -11.41
CA SER A 181 14.42 -7.20 -12.52
C SER A 181 13.40 -6.63 -13.50
N GLN A 182 13.80 -5.65 -14.32
CA GLN A 182 12.91 -5.03 -15.30
C GLN A 182 12.34 -6.05 -16.30
N GLY A 183 13.09 -7.10 -16.64
CA GLY A 183 12.63 -8.18 -17.51
C GLY A 183 11.55 -9.08 -16.87
N GLU A 184 11.29 -8.94 -15.57
CA GLU A 184 10.21 -9.64 -14.87
C GLU A 184 8.90 -8.84 -14.85
N ILE A 185 8.93 -7.55 -15.25
CA ILE A 185 7.75 -6.69 -15.27
C ILE A 185 6.83 -7.12 -16.42
N TRP A 186 5.54 -7.23 -16.13
CA TRP A 186 4.55 -7.48 -17.18
C TRP A 186 4.49 -6.29 -18.14
N GLY A 187 4.96 -6.49 -19.38
CA GLY A 187 5.17 -5.44 -20.38
C GLY A 187 4.02 -4.43 -20.53
N PRO A 188 2.73 -4.86 -20.57
CA PRO A 188 1.60 -3.94 -20.64
C PRO A 188 1.53 -2.89 -19.53
N LEU A 189 2.06 -3.16 -18.33
CA LEU A 189 2.10 -2.17 -17.24
C LEU A 189 2.98 -0.97 -17.58
N LEU A 190 4.05 -1.17 -18.36
CA LEU A 190 4.99 -0.10 -18.71
C LEU A 190 4.34 1.01 -19.57
N LEU A 191 3.22 0.69 -20.22
CA LEU A 191 2.43 1.60 -21.05
C LEU A 191 1.40 2.39 -20.24
N GLN A 192 1.06 1.96 -19.03
CA GLN A 192 0.04 2.61 -18.20
C GLN A 192 0.53 3.94 -17.64
N ARG A 193 -0.38 4.91 -17.48
CA ARG A 193 -0.15 6.18 -16.80
C ARG A 193 -1.36 6.55 -15.94
N PRO A 194 -1.16 7.03 -14.70
CA PRO A 194 0.12 7.04 -13.98
C PRO A 194 0.63 5.62 -13.68
N LEU A 195 1.94 5.49 -13.48
CA LEU A 195 2.57 4.20 -13.15
C LEU A 195 3.30 4.31 -11.81
N VAL A 196 2.76 3.63 -10.81
CA VAL A 196 3.42 3.42 -9.52
C VAL A 196 3.43 1.92 -9.29
N MET A 197 4.50 1.26 -9.73
CA MET A 197 4.68 -0.18 -9.49
C MET A 197 4.62 -0.56 -8.00
N ASP A 198 4.26 -1.80 -7.69
CA ASP A 198 4.56 -2.36 -6.37
C ASP A 198 6.06 -2.73 -6.33
N PRO A 199 6.84 -2.31 -5.32
CA PRO A 199 8.27 -2.60 -5.27
C PRO A 199 8.61 -4.10 -5.14
N ALA A 200 7.65 -4.93 -4.72
CA ALA A 200 7.79 -6.36 -4.53
C ALA A 200 7.05 -7.21 -5.57
N ASN A 201 5.94 -6.70 -6.12
CA ASN A 201 5.12 -7.40 -7.13
C ASN A 201 5.31 -6.80 -8.54
N PRO A 202 6.04 -7.46 -9.46
CA PRO A 202 6.32 -6.94 -10.80
C PRO A 202 5.10 -6.87 -11.73
N CYS A 203 3.92 -7.29 -11.24
CA CYS A 203 2.69 -7.37 -12.00
C CYS A 203 1.59 -6.46 -11.43
N ALA A 204 1.93 -5.57 -10.51
CA ALA A 204 0.98 -4.63 -9.91
C ALA A 204 1.37 -3.17 -10.17
N ASN A 205 0.47 -2.43 -10.80
CA ASN A 205 0.43 -0.97 -10.74
C ASN A 205 -0.58 -0.56 -9.67
N LEU A 206 -0.11 0.20 -8.68
CA LEU A 206 -0.90 0.68 -7.54
C LEU A 206 -1.72 1.92 -7.87
N ALA A 207 -1.37 2.63 -8.95
CA ALA A 207 -2.01 3.87 -9.38
C ALA A 207 -2.98 3.68 -10.55
N ARG A 208 -3.57 2.48 -10.70
CA ARG A 208 -4.51 2.22 -11.79
C ARG A 208 -5.79 3.05 -11.63
N PRO A 209 -6.37 3.58 -12.72
CA PRO A 209 -7.60 4.39 -12.66
C PRO A 209 -8.79 3.68 -11.99
N GLU A 210 -8.85 2.35 -12.04
CA GLU A 210 -9.91 1.57 -11.40
C GLU A 210 -9.83 1.58 -9.86
N VAL A 211 -8.64 1.84 -9.30
CA VAL A 211 -8.41 1.86 -7.85
C VAL A 211 -8.16 3.26 -7.31
N PHE A 212 -7.67 4.19 -8.14
CA PHE A 212 -7.30 5.53 -7.72
C PHE A 212 -7.46 6.55 -8.85
N GLN A 213 -8.32 7.56 -8.62
CA GLN A 213 -8.50 8.69 -9.52
C GLN A 213 -7.77 9.92 -8.96
N CYS A 214 -6.66 10.30 -9.61
CA CYS A 214 -5.72 11.28 -9.06
C CYS A 214 -6.10 12.76 -9.25
N CYS A 215 -7.28 13.09 -9.79
CA CYS A 215 -7.65 14.46 -10.10
C CYS A 215 -7.70 15.38 -8.86
N GLU A 216 -8.38 14.96 -7.78
CA GLU A 216 -8.42 15.73 -6.53
C GLU A 216 -7.04 15.77 -5.84
N LEU A 217 -6.27 14.68 -5.90
CA LEU A 217 -4.90 14.67 -5.39
C LEU A 217 -4.07 15.77 -6.05
N MET A 218 -4.11 15.86 -7.39
CA MET A 218 -3.38 16.88 -8.12
C MET A 218 -3.89 18.28 -7.78
N GLN A 219 -5.20 18.47 -7.64
CA GLN A 219 -5.80 19.75 -7.26
C GLN A 219 -5.32 20.20 -5.87
N HIS A 220 -5.46 19.34 -4.86
CA HIS A 220 -5.02 19.61 -3.49
C HIS A 220 -3.51 19.86 -3.42
N ALA A 221 -2.71 19.07 -4.14
CA ALA A 221 -1.25 19.28 -4.18
C ALA A 221 -0.87 20.63 -4.78
N ARG A 222 -1.58 21.11 -5.83
CA ARG A 222 -1.35 22.42 -6.46
C ARG A 222 -1.75 23.60 -5.59
N SER A 223 -2.81 23.46 -4.79
CA SER A 223 -3.32 24.53 -3.92
C SER A 223 -2.67 24.54 -2.53
N THR A 224 -1.91 23.50 -2.17
CA THR A 224 -1.33 23.37 -0.84
C THR A 224 -0.15 24.32 -0.63
N HIS A 225 -0.26 25.15 0.40
CA HIS A 225 0.81 26.00 0.92
C HIS A 225 1.28 25.45 2.27
N PHE A 226 2.13 24.43 2.25
CA PHE A 226 2.43 23.62 3.44
C PHE A 226 3.14 24.37 4.60
N PHE A 227 3.92 25.42 4.29
CA PHE A 227 4.79 26.13 5.26
C PHE A 227 4.62 27.65 5.21
N TRP A 228 3.44 28.15 4.87
CA TRP A 228 3.14 29.58 4.76
C TRP A 228 2.03 29.97 5.73
#